data_AF-V4PFX1-F1
#
_entry.id   AF-V4PFX1-F1
#
_cell.length_a   1.000
_cell.length_b   1.000
_cell.length_c   1.000
_cell.angle_alpha   90.00
_cell.angle_beta   90.00
_cell.angle_gamma   90.00
#
_symmetry.space_group_name_H-M   'P 1'
#
loop_
_entity.id
_entity.type
_entity.pdbx_description
1 polymer ?
#
loop_
_entity_poly.entity_id
_entity_poly.type
_entity_poly.pdbx_seq_one_letter_code
_entity_poly.pdbx_strand_id
1 'polypeptide(L)'
;MTQRPPSSDSDSADTPSFDVGLAVDRLFQEIISHSDNPLLQTSITLLREETLAIRAYEAEMLTDREAEYKRMLDCWHRKDKRGLQRELAAYYERREGIAAQIANRMSPLN
;
A
#
# COMPACT_ATOMS: atom_id res chain seq x y z
N MET A 1 25.64 -35.48 37.62
CA MET A 1 24.30 -34.99 37.21
C MET A 1 24.37 -33.49 37.08
N THR A 2 24.41 -32.97 35.86
CA THR A 2 24.32 -31.52 35.59
C THR A 2 23.46 -31.38 34.35
N GLN A 3 22.19 -31.04 34.57
CA GLN A 3 21.21 -30.80 33.53
C GLN A 3 21.54 -29.48 32.82
N ARG A 4 21.71 -29.55 31.50
CA ARG A 4 21.76 -28.42 30.59
C ARG A 4 20.32 -27.95 30.36
N PRO A 5 19.97 -26.67 30.54
CA PRO A 5 18.64 -26.21 30.16
C PRO A 5 18.52 -26.25 28.63
N PRO A 6 17.35 -26.64 28.08
CA PRO A 6 17.10 -26.47 26.66
C PRO A 6 17.00 -24.97 26.39
N SER A 7 17.89 -24.45 25.55
CA SER A 7 17.71 -23.15 24.92
C SER A 7 16.37 -23.20 24.19
N SER A 8 15.40 -22.42 24.66
CA SER A 8 14.23 -22.09 23.87
C SER A 8 14.73 -21.31 22.66
N ASP A 9 14.82 -22.00 21.51
CA ASP A 9 14.79 -21.37 20.21
C ASP A 9 13.46 -20.63 20.11
N SER A 10 13.46 -19.39 20.58
CA SER A 10 12.48 -18.38 20.18
C SER A 10 12.81 -18.01 18.74
N ASP A 11 12.59 -18.96 17.83
CA ASP A 11 12.40 -18.68 16.42
C ASP A 11 11.01 -18.04 16.30
N SER A 12 10.93 -16.80 16.80
CA SER A 12 9.83 -15.91 16.49
C SER A 12 9.93 -15.72 14.99
N ALA A 13 9.20 -16.56 14.25
CA ALA A 13 9.00 -16.41 12.82
C ALA A 13 8.48 -15.00 12.60
N ASP A 14 9.42 -14.12 12.25
CA ASP A 14 9.24 -12.72 11.90
C ASP A 14 8.50 -12.73 10.55
N THR A 15 7.23 -13.11 10.62
CA THR A 15 6.36 -13.16 9.46
C THR A 15 6.22 -11.71 9.06
N PRO A 16 6.78 -11.27 7.91
CA PRO A 16 6.73 -9.87 7.55
C PRO A 16 5.26 -9.48 7.49
N SER A 17 4.86 -8.57 8.39
CA SER A 17 3.51 -8.02 8.41
C SER A 17 3.16 -7.56 6.99
N PHE A 18 2.01 -7.99 6.48
CA PHE A 18 1.59 -7.65 5.12
C PHE A 18 1.58 -6.13 4.92
N ASP A 19 2.52 -5.61 4.14
CA ASP A 19 2.56 -4.18 3.78
C ASP A 19 1.58 -3.91 2.64
N VAL A 20 0.37 -3.49 3.02
CA VAL A 20 -0.70 -3.12 2.09
C VAL A 20 -0.23 -2.06 1.11
N GLY A 21 0.56 -1.08 1.55
CA GLY A 21 1.03 -0.02 0.68
C GLY A 21 1.97 -0.56 -0.41
N LEU A 22 2.91 -1.43 -0.03
CA LEU A 22 3.82 -2.06 -1.00
C LEU A 22 3.04 -2.93 -1.99
N ALA A 23 1.98 -3.60 -1.53
CA ALA A 23 1.11 -4.41 -2.38
C ALA A 23 0.34 -3.54 -3.40
N VAL A 24 -0.15 -2.37 -2.97
CA VAL A 24 -0.80 -1.38 -3.83
C VAL A 24 0.17 -0.82 -4.88
N ASP A 25 1.40 -0.45 -4.49
CA ASP A 25 2.43 0.03 -5.44
C ASP A 25 2.69 -0.99 -6.54
N ARG A 26 2.83 -2.27 -6.16
CA ARG A 26 3.07 -3.37 -7.10
C ARG A 26 1.90 -3.56 -8.05
N LEU A 27 0.66 -3.48 -7.56
CA LEU A 27 -0.53 -3.56 -8.41
C LEU A 27 -0.57 -2.42 -9.43
N PHE A 28 -0.28 -1.18 -9.02
CA PHE A 28 -0.21 -0.06 -9.96
C PHE A 28 0.91 -0.23 -11.00
N GLN A 29 2.09 -0.68 -10.58
CA GLN A 29 3.18 -0.98 -11.50
C GLN A 29 2.78 -2.07 -12.50
N GLU A 30 2.09 -3.12 -12.05
CA GLU A 30 1.58 -4.18 -12.92
C GLU A 30 0.56 -3.62 -13.92
N ILE A 31 -0.45 -2.87 -13.47
CA ILE A 31 -1.45 -2.23 -14.34
C ILE A 31 -0.77 -1.34 -15.39
N ILE A 32 0.20 -0.51 -14.99
CA ILE A 32 0.92 0.40 -15.87
C ILE A 32 1.87 -0.34 -16.81
N SER A 33 2.45 -1.48 -16.39
CA SER A 33 3.29 -2.30 -17.27
C SER A 33 2.52 -2.87 -18.46
N HIS A 34 1.20 -3.02 -18.32
CA HIS A 34 0.30 -3.39 -19.41
C HIS A 34 -0.14 -2.18 -20.26
N SER A 35 0.31 -0.97 -19.90
CA SER A 35 0.16 0.21 -20.76
C SER A 35 1.39 0.37 -21.64
N ASP A 36 1.18 0.63 -22.94
CA ASP A 36 2.25 0.99 -23.88
C ASP A 36 2.74 2.44 -23.69
N ASN A 37 2.78 2.93 -22.44
CA ASN A 37 3.12 4.31 -22.11
C ASN A 37 4.32 4.40 -21.14
N PRO A 38 5.54 4.58 -21.67
CA PRO A 38 6.76 4.72 -20.87
C PRO A 38 6.76 5.93 -19.93
N LEU A 39 6.00 6.99 -20.23
CA LEU A 39 5.91 8.16 -19.36
C LEU A 39 5.20 7.81 -18.05
N LEU A 40 4.16 6.97 -18.10
CA LEU A 40 3.46 6.53 -16.89
C LEU A 40 4.35 5.69 -15.97
N GLN A 41 5.22 4.85 -16.53
CA GLN A 41 6.18 4.05 -15.76
C GLN A 41 7.21 4.94 -15.05
N THR A 42 7.67 5.99 -15.71
CA THR A 42 8.58 6.97 -15.11
C THR A 42 7.86 7.75 -14.01
N SER A 43 6.66 8.26 -14.28
CA SER A 43 5.88 9.05 -13.32
C SER A 43 5.59 8.29 -12.02
N ILE A 44 5.20 7.02 -12.08
CA ILE A 44 4.94 6.24 -10.86
C ILE A 44 6.21 5.99 -10.03
N THR A 45 7.36 5.88 -10.70
CA THR A 45 8.65 5.72 -10.00
C THR A 45 9.03 7.01 -9.27
N LEU A 46 8.80 8.17 -9.89
CA LEU A 46 9.09 9.48 -9.29
C LEU A 46 8.19 9.79 -8.10
N LEU A 47 6.91 9.45 -8.16
CA LEU A 47 5.94 9.67 -7.08
C LEU A 47 6.12 8.72 -5.89
N ARG A 48 6.99 7.71 -6.01
CA ARG A 48 7.18 6.69 -4.97
C ARG A 48 7.70 7.27 -3.67
N GLU A 49 8.66 8.18 -3.71
CA GLU A 49 9.25 8.78 -2.51
C GLU A 49 8.21 9.56 -1.71
N GLU A 50 7.37 10.34 -2.40
CA GLU A 50 6.26 11.07 -1.79
C GLU A 50 5.22 10.12 -1.19
N THR A 51 4.88 9.05 -1.91
CA THR A 51 3.93 8.03 -1.45
C THR A 51 4.42 7.32 -0.19
N LEU A 52 5.72 7.06 -0.09
CA LEU A 52 6.34 6.45 1.10
C LEU A 52 6.26 7.39 2.31
N ALA A 53 6.47 8.69 2.12
CA ALA A 53 6.42 9.68 3.19
C ALA A 53 5.02 9.80 3.83
N ILE A 54 3.95 9.58 3.06
CA ILE A 54 2.56 9.68 3.54
C ILE A 54 1.98 8.36 4.06
N ARG A 55 2.60 7.21 3.74
CA ARG A 55 2.04 5.87 3.96
C ARG A 55 1.68 5.58 5.42
N ALA A 56 2.50 6.04 6.35
CA ALA A 56 2.26 5.86 7.79
C ALA A 56 1.01 6.62 8.26
N TYR A 57 0.85 7.88 7.82
CA TYR A 57 -0.32 8.69 8.15
C TYR A 57 -1.60 8.12 7.51
N GLU A 58 -1.50 7.66 6.26
CA GLU A 58 -2.59 6.95 5.59
C GLU A 58 -2.99 5.69 6.37
N ALA A 59 -2.00 5.00 6.97
CA ALA A 59 -2.25 3.80 7.75
C ALA A 59 -3.06 3.99 9.01
N GLU A 60 -2.84 5.10 9.68
CA GLU A 60 -3.59 5.46 10.88
C GLU A 60 -5.03 5.86 10.55
N MET A 61 -5.26 6.46 9.37
CA MET A 61 -6.56 7.00 8.98
C MET A 61 -7.45 5.99 8.25
N LEU A 62 -6.85 5.08 7.49
CA LEU A 62 -7.57 4.11 6.67
C LEU A 62 -7.25 2.69 7.17
N THR A 63 -8.05 2.23 8.13
CA THR A 63 -7.88 0.91 8.75
C THR A 63 -8.33 -0.24 7.85
N ASP A 64 -9.11 0.03 6.80
CA ASP A 64 -9.70 -0.95 5.87
C ASP A 64 -8.94 -1.05 4.53
N ARG A 65 -7.73 -0.49 4.42
CA ARG A 65 -6.94 -0.49 3.17
C ARG A 65 -6.67 -1.87 2.61
N GLU A 66 -6.50 -2.88 3.46
CA GLU A 66 -6.30 -4.26 2.98
C GLU A 66 -7.53 -4.76 2.21
N ALA A 67 -8.74 -4.47 2.71
CA ALA A 67 -9.98 -4.84 2.04
C ALA A 67 -10.16 -4.07 0.72
N GLU A 68 -9.78 -2.79 0.70
CA GLU A 68 -9.76 -1.98 -0.52
C GLU A 68 -8.77 -2.51 -1.57
N TYR A 69 -7.53 -2.82 -1.16
CA TYR A 69 -6.54 -3.46 -2.02
C TYR A 69 -7.07 -4.77 -2.62
N LYS A 70 -7.68 -5.63 -1.80
CA LYS A 70 -8.27 -6.90 -2.25
C LYS A 70 -9.34 -6.69 -3.33
N ARG A 71 -10.22 -5.69 -3.19
CA ARG A 71 -11.22 -5.37 -4.22
C ARG A 71 -10.58 -4.95 -5.54
N MET A 72 -9.58 -4.08 -5.50
CA MET A 72 -8.85 -3.66 -6.72
C MET A 72 -8.15 -4.86 -7.38
N LEU A 73 -7.48 -5.69 -6.58
CA LEU A 73 -6.78 -6.89 -7.04
C LEU A 73 -7.75 -7.89 -7.70
N ASP A 74 -8.91 -8.11 -7.09
CA ASP A 74 -9.95 -9.00 -7.63
C ASP A 74 -10.46 -8.49 -8.98
N CYS A 75 -10.72 -7.19 -9.12
CA CYS A 75 -11.11 -6.59 -10.39
C CYS A 75 -10.02 -6.76 -11.46
N TRP A 76 -8.75 -6.55 -11.08
CA TRP A 76 -7.61 -6.73 -11.98
C TRP A 76 -7.48 -8.18 -12.47
N HIS A 77 -7.48 -9.16 -11.57
CA HIS A 77 -7.38 -10.58 -11.92
C HIS A 77 -8.54 -11.08 -12.78
N ARG A 78 -9.75 -10.55 -12.55
CA ARG A 78 -10.94 -10.88 -13.35
C ARG A 78 -10.98 -10.14 -14.69
N LYS A 79 -10.02 -9.27 -14.96
CA LYS A 79 -10.00 -8.36 -16.12
C LYS A 79 -11.27 -7.50 -16.21
N ASP A 80 -11.89 -7.21 -15.06
CA ASP A 80 -13.06 -6.35 -14.97
C ASP A 80 -12.62 -4.89 -15.01
N LYS A 81 -12.49 -4.35 -16.23
CA LYS A 81 -12.08 -2.96 -16.43
C LYS A 81 -13.02 -1.96 -15.77
N ARG A 82 -14.34 -2.20 -15.80
CA ARG A 82 -15.33 -1.26 -15.26
C ARG A 82 -15.32 -1.27 -13.73
N GLY A 83 -15.24 -2.46 -13.13
CA GLY A 83 -15.05 -2.61 -11.70
C GLY A 83 -13.74 -1.97 -11.24
N LEU A 84 -12.64 -2.24 -11.95
CA LEU A 84 -11.33 -1.66 -11.62
C LEU A 84 -11.35 -0.12 -11.68
N GLN A 85 -11.95 0.47 -12.73
CA GLN A 85 -12.09 1.94 -12.83
C GLN A 85 -12.87 2.53 -11.65
N ARG A 86 -13.91 1.84 -11.19
CA ARG A 86 -14.70 2.27 -10.03
C ARG A 86 -13.89 2.20 -8.74
N GLU A 87 -13.22 1.06 -8.48
CA GLU A 87 -12.41 0.89 -7.27
C GLU A 87 -11.23 1.86 -7.25
N LEU A 88 -10.60 2.12 -8.40
CA LEU A 88 -9.54 3.13 -8.52
C LEU A 88 -10.06 4.55 -8.24
N ALA A 89 -11.22 4.93 -8.79
CA ALA A 89 -11.81 6.23 -8.51
C ALA A 89 -12.12 6.40 -7.01
N ALA A 90 -12.73 5.38 -6.38
CA ALA A 90 -13.00 5.38 -4.94
C ALA A 90 -11.71 5.42 -4.11
N TYR A 91 -10.67 4.69 -4.52
CA TYR A 91 -9.35 4.72 -3.89
C TYR A 91 -8.79 6.16 -3.84
N TYR A 92 -8.83 6.88 -4.97
CA TYR A 92 -8.32 8.24 -5.05
C TYR A 92 -9.19 9.24 -4.27
N GLU A 93 -10.51 9.16 -4.38
CA GLU A 93 -11.44 10.04 -3.65
C GLU A 93 -11.22 9.95 -2.13
N ARG A 94 -10.96 8.75 -1.60
CA ARG A 94 -10.65 8.57 -0.19
C ARG A 94 -9.33 9.21 0.22
N ARG A 95 -8.28 9.12 -0.60
CA ARG A 95 -6.99 9.78 -0.31
C ARG A 95 -7.13 11.29 -0.38
N GLU A 96 -7.89 11.80 -1.34
CA GLU A 96 -8.21 13.23 -1.44
C GLU A 96 -8.90 13.74 -0.16
N GLY A 97 -9.88 12.99 0.35
CA GLY A 97 -10.62 13.33 1.57
C GLY A 97 -9.76 13.41 2.86
N ILE A 98 -8.61 12.73 2.89
CA ILE A 98 -7.68 12.77 4.03
C ILE A 98 -6.42 13.60 3.77
N ALA A 99 -6.19 14.07 2.53
CA ALA A 99 -4.95 14.73 2.12
C ALA A 99 -4.62 15.96 3.00
N ALA A 100 -5.61 16.82 3.26
CA ALA A 100 -5.42 17.98 4.12
C ALA A 100 -5.05 17.61 5.57
N GLN A 101 -5.61 16.51 6.08
CA GLN A 101 -5.31 16.03 7.44
C GLN A 101 -3.90 15.45 7.52
N ILE A 102 -3.48 14.70 6.50
CA ILE A 102 -2.11 14.20 6.38
C ILE A 102 -1.12 15.37 6.31
N ALA A 103 -1.38 16.37 5.45
CA ALA A 103 -0.54 17.55 5.30
C ALA A 103 -0.37 18.33 6.63
N ASN A 104 -1.46 18.47 7.40
CA ASN A 104 -1.41 19.08 8.73
C ASN A 104 -0.57 18.27 9.72
N ARG A 105 -0.59 16.93 9.65
CA ARG A 105 0.22 16.06 10.53
C ARG A 105 1.70 16.04 10.13
N MET A 106 1.99 16.17 8.84
CA MET A 106 3.36 16.24 8.33
C MET A 106 4.03 17.60 8.54
N SER A 107 3.23 18.67 8.66
CA SER A 107 3.77 20.00 8.93
C SER A 107 4.33 20.03 10.35
N PRO A 108 5.62 20.36 10.54
CA PRO A 108 6.15 20.55 11.89
C PRO A 108 5.32 21.64 12.57
N LEU A 109 4.91 21.38 13.82
CA LEU A 109 4.32 22.38 14.69
C LEU A 109 5.31 23.57 14.74
N ASN A 110 4.96 24.68 14.07
CA ASN A 110 5.69 25.93 14.15
C ASN A 110 5.79 26.42 15.60
#